data_AF-A0A7W1RA66-F1
#
_entry.id   AF-A0A7W1RA66-F1
#
_cell.length_a   1.000
_cell.length_b   1.000
_cell.length_c   1.000
_cell.angle_alpha   90.00
_cell.angle_beta   90.00
_cell.angle_gamma   90.00
#
_symmetry.space_group_name_H-M   'P 1'
#
loop_
_entity.id
_entity.type
_entity.pdbx_description
1 polymer ?
#
loop_
_entity_poly.entity_id
_entity_poly.type
_entity_poly.pdbx_seq_one_letter_code
_entity_poly.pdbx_strand_id
1 'polypeptide(L)'
;MLKFFSRLERTRGLIIVGFAIMMAVSLVIFYAPGRNANATPATNNEVLATVGGEDVTVGDLQTLKDSYMQMFGGQISLAQLGGDKRFLDGLIRDRVIAQEAARLGLAASDGEVADKIRKEFRDASGKFVGFDRYKESVVSRYGSIERFERQIRDQIAAEKLEAFVTAGVRVSEQEVQDDFKRKNTSFQIVYVPVTADKLAEKIQPSDDELRAFFDQHKTDYRILEPQR
;
A
#
# COMPACT_ATOMS: atom_id res chain seq x y z
N MET A 1 -4.28 9.24 77.82
CA MET A 1 -4.43 8.93 76.38
C MET A 1 -3.33 9.58 75.52
N LEU A 2 -2.03 9.50 75.89
CA LEU A 2 -0.95 10.20 75.13
C LEU A 2 0.45 9.57 75.36
N LYS A 3 0.59 8.25 75.24
CA LYS A 3 1.91 7.58 75.27
C LYS A 3 2.07 6.51 74.17
N PHE A 4 1.52 6.77 72.98
CA PHE A 4 1.66 5.86 71.83
C PHE A 4 2.43 6.44 70.64
N PHE A 5 2.96 7.68 70.74
CA PHE A 5 3.58 8.39 69.60
C PHE A 5 5.11 8.56 69.64
N SER A 6 5.85 7.88 70.54
CA SER A 6 7.32 7.97 70.54
C SER A 6 8.05 6.73 69.97
N ARG A 7 7.32 5.69 69.52
CA ARG A 7 7.92 4.54 68.82
C ARG A 7 7.95 4.68 67.30
N LEU A 8 7.41 5.77 66.75
CA LEU A 8 7.33 5.98 65.30
C LEU A 8 8.54 6.72 64.69
N GLU A 9 9.51 7.17 65.48
CA GLU A 9 10.70 7.84 64.95
C GLU A 9 11.70 6.87 64.33
N ARG A 10 11.83 5.66 64.92
CA ARG A 10 12.72 4.61 64.40
C ARG A 10 12.15 3.88 63.18
N THR A 11 10.82 3.80 63.06
CA THR A 11 10.16 3.15 61.92
C THR A 11 10.03 4.09 60.73
N ARG A 12 9.96 5.41 60.95
CA ARG A 12 9.90 6.41 59.87
C ARG A 12 11.15 6.39 58.98
N GLY A 13 12.34 6.20 59.56
CA GLY A 13 13.57 5.99 58.79
C GLY A 13 13.55 4.71 57.95
N LEU A 14 13.07 3.60 58.52
CA LEU A 14 12.94 2.32 57.82
C LEU A 14 11.92 2.37 56.68
N ILE A 15 10.81 3.07 56.85
CA ILE A 15 9.78 3.25 55.82
C ILE A 15 10.31 4.11 54.67
N ILE A 16 11.04 5.20 54.97
CA ILE A 16 11.63 6.06 53.94
C ILE A 16 12.71 5.31 53.16
N VAL A 17 13.56 4.54 53.83
CA VAL A 17 14.59 3.71 53.18
C VAL A 17 13.94 2.61 52.32
N GLY A 18 12.89 1.96 52.82
CA GLY A 18 12.13 0.96 52.05
C GLY A 18 11.49 1.57 50.79
N PHE A 19 10.90 2.75 50.89
CA PHE A 19 10.31 3.46 49.75
C PHE A 19 11.37 3.94 48.74
N ALA A 20 12.52 4.43 49.22
CA ALA A 20 13.63 4.84 48.37
C ALA A 20 14.25 3.66 47.60
N ILE A 21 14.38 2.49 48.25
CA ILE A 21 14.82 1.26 47.59
C ILE A 21 13.79 0.82 46.54
N MET A 22 12.49 0.88 46.85
CA MET A 22 11.43 0.55 45.89
C MET A 22 11.45 1.47 44.66
N MET A 23 11.65 2.78 44.85
CA MET A 23 11.82 3.75 43.75
C MET A 23 13.09 3.51 42.95
N ALA A 24 14.21 3.19 43.60
CA ALA A 24 15.45 2.88 42.89
C ALA A 24 15.31 1.60 42.06
N VAL A 25 14.65 0.57 42.62
CA VAL A 25 14.35 -0.68 41.90
C VAL A 25 13.38 -0.45 40.74
N SER A 26 12.35 0.39 40.89
CA SER A 26 11.46 0.72 39.78
C SER A 26 12.18 1.48 38.66
N LEU A 27 13.10 2.38 39.00
CA LEU A 27 13.91 3.11 38.03
C LEU A 27 14.90 2.19 37.31
N VAL A 28 15.49 1.21 38.00
CA VAL A 28 16.34 0.20 37.34
C VAL A 28 15.52 -0.76 36.46
N ILE A 29 14.33 -1.18 36.89
CA ILE A 29 13.47 -2.06 36.08
C ILE A 29 12.92 -1.34 34.84
N PHE A 30 12.59 -0.05 34.96
CA PHE A 30 11.95 0.73 33.90
C PHE A 30 12.94 1.50 33.00
N TYR A 31 14.11 1.88 33.52
CA TYR A 31 15.10 2.71 32.83
C TYR A 31 16.44 2.00 32.58
N ALA A 32 16.55 0.68 32.84
CA ALA A 32 17.70 -0.09 32.40
C ALA A 32 17.80 -0.06 30.86
N PRO A 33 18.90 0.47 30.29
CA PRO A 33 19.13 0.48 28.85
C PRO A 33 19.32 -0.97 28.39
N GLY A 34 18.27 -1.55 27.78
CA GLY A 34 18.28 -2.94 27.35
C GLY A 34 16.92 -3.64 27.47
N ARG A 35 15.98 -3.12 28.27
CA ARG A 35 14.56 -3.52 28.16
C ARG A 35 13.81 -2.47 27.35
N ASN A 36 14.04 -2.51 26.05
CA ASN A 36 13.04 -2.02 25.13
C ASN A 36 11.76 -2.82 25.42
N ALA A 37 10.77 -2.17 26.01
CA ALA A 37 9.37 -2.58 25.86
C ALA A 37 9.02 -2.40 24.38
N ASN A 38 9.62 -3.25 23.54
CA ASN A 38 9.21 -3.49 22.18
C ASN A 38 7.85 -4.18 22.29
N ALA A 39 6.80 -3.41 22.50
CA ALA A 39 5.58 -3.67 21.76
C ALA A 39 5.98 -3.49 20.29
N THR A 40 6.57 -4.54 19.70
CA THR A 40 6.83 -4.60 18.28
C THR A 40 5.49 -4.35 17.60
N PRO A 41 5.34 -3.27 16.81
CA PRO A 41 4.11 -3.05 16.04
C PRO A 41 3.74 -4.25 15.16
N ALA A 42 4.72 -5.08 14.81
CA ALA A 42 4.59 -6.34 14.07
C ALA A 42 3.87 -7.50 14.79
N THR A 43 3.55 -7.36 16.08
CA THR A 43 2.81 -8.36 16.88
C THR A 43 1.37 -7.96 17.20
N ASN A 44 0.89 -6.82 16.66
CA ASN A 44 -0.52 -6.46 16.76
C ASN A 44 -1.36 -7.39 15.88
N ASN A 45 -2.05 -8.33 16.53
CA ASN A 45 -2.91 -9.33 15.91
C ASN A 45 -4.35 -8.84 15.68
N GLU A 46 -4.59 -7.52 15.75
CA GLU A 46 -5.88 -6.94 15.42
C GLU A 46 -6.18 -7.19 13.94
N VAL A 47 -7.36 -7.75 13.68
CA VAL A 47 -7.81 -8.15 12.35
C VAL A 47 -8.40 -6.93 11.64
N LEU A 48 -7.83 -6.58 10.49
CA LEU A 48 -8.31 -5.52 9.62
C LEU A 48 -9.27 -6.02 8.55
N ALA A 49 -9.08 -7.26 8.10
CA ALA A 49 -9.94 -7.91 7.11
C ALA A 49 -9.81 -9.44 7.22
N THR A 50 -10.84 -10.16 6.79
CA THR A 50 -10.81 -11.63 6.66
C THR A 50 -11.12 -11.99 5.21
N VAL A 51 -10.24 -12.78 4.58
CA VAL A 51 -10.33 -13.22 3.19
C VAL A 51 -10.40 -14.74 3.16
N GLY A 52 -11.56 -15.31 2.83
CA GLY A 52 -11.70 -16.77 2.69
C GLY A 52 -11.34 -17.60 3.93
N GLY A 53 -11.38 -16.99 5.12
CA GLY A 53 -10.98 -17.64 6.39
C GLY A 53 -9.55 -17.33 6.84
N GLU A 54 -8.77 -16.56 6.07
CA GLU A 54 -7.48 -16.01 6.49
C GLU A 54 -7.61 -14.55 6.94
N ASP A 55 -7.06 -14.24 8.10
CA ASP A 55 -7.08 -12.89 8.65
C ASP A 55 -5.87 -12.08 8.17
N VAL A 56 -6.13 -10.83 7.78
CA VAL A 56 -5.13 -9.80 7.50
C VAL A 56 -5.06 -8.90 8.72
N THR A 57 -3.88 -8.83 9.34
CA THR A 57 -3.70 -8.14 10.62
C THR A 57 -3.03 -6.77 10.46
N VAL A 58 -3.12 -5.93 11.51
CA VAL A 58 -2.34 -4.69 11.61
C VAL A 58 -0.84 -4.96 11.50
N GLY A 59 -0.36 -6.07 12.08
CA GLY A 59 1.05 -6.48 12.00
C GLY A 59 1.51 -6.75 10.56
N ASP A 60 0.66 -7.35 9.72
CA ASP A 60 0.96 -7.60 8.30
C ASP A 60 1.07 -6.28 7.52
N LEU A 61 0.12 -5.37 7.76
CA LEU A 61 0.12 -4.04 7.15
C LEU A 61 1.37 -3.23 7.51
N GLN A 62 1.78 -3.28 8.78
CA GLN A 62 2.97 -2.58 9.23
C GLN A 62 4.25 -3.19 8.65
N THR A 63 4.36 -4.52 8.62
CA THR A 63 5.50 -5.21 8.02
C THR A 63 5.66 -4.86 6.54
N LEU A 64 4.54 -4.81 5.81
CA LEU A 64 4.54 -4.41 4.41
C LEU A 64 5.03 -2.96 4.26
N LYS A 65 4.50 -2.03 5.05
CA LYS A 65 4.95 -0.62 5.03
C LYS A 65 6.43 -0.48 5.35
N ASP A 66 6.93 -1.20 6.35
CA ASP A 66 8.33 -1.18 6.76
C ASP A 66 9.25 -1.66 5.62
N SER A 67 8.86 -2.72 4.91
CA SER A 67 9.60 -3.22 3.75
C SER A 67 9.69 -2.19 2.60
N TYR A 68 8.59 -1.45 2.35
CA TYR A 68 8.55 -0.38 1.36
C TYR A 68 9.42 0.82 1.80
N MET A 69 9.35 1.22 3.07
CA MET A 69 10.18 2.31 3.59
C MET A 69 11.69 1.99 3.49
N GLN A 70 12.07 0.74 3.74
CA GLN A 70 13.45 0.27 3.56
C GLN A 70 13.88 0.29 2.09
N MET A 71 12.99 -0.10 1.17
CA MET A 71 13.28 -0.09 -0.27
C MET A 71 13.48 1.32 -0.83
N PHE A 72 12.68 2.29 -0.41
CA PHE A 72 12.74 3.68 -0.90
C PHE A 72 13.65 4.60 -0.07
N GLY A 73 14.39 4.05 0.90
CA GLY A 73 15.35 4.81 1.72
C GLY A 73 14.74 6.01 2.45
N GLY A 74 13.44 5.96 2.75
CA GLY A 74 12.70 7.06 3.40
C GLY A 74 12.49 8.32 2.54
N GLN A 75 12.82 8.31 1.24
CA GLN A 75 12.64 9.49 0.37
C GLN A 75 11.19 9.70 -0.08
N ILE A 76 10.37 8.63 -0.08
CA ILE A 76 8.97 8.66 -0.49
C ILE A 76 8.09 8.42 0.75
N SER A 77 7.12 9.29 0.99
CA SER A 77 6.18 9.09 2.08
C SER A 77 5.14 8.03 1.73
N LEU A 78 4.73 7.20 2.69
CA LEU A 78 3.69 6.19 2.48
C LEU A 78 2.34 6.81 2.04
N ALA A 79 2.09 8.06 2.42
CA ALA A 79 0.93 8.82 1.97
C ALA A 79 0.96 9.10 0.46
N GLN A 80 2.13 9.40 -0.11
CA GLN A 80 2.30 9.56 -1.56
C GLN A 80 2.12 8.24 -2.31
N LEU A 81 2.36 7.10 -1.65
CA LEU A 81 2.14 5.77 -2.22
C LEU A 81 0.67 5.31 -2.15
N GLY A 82 -0.27 6.16 -1.69
CA GLY A 82 -1.70 5.84 -1.65
C GLY A 82 -2.22 5.47 -0.26
N GLY A 83 -1.38 5.59 0.78
CA GLY A 83 -1.75 5.42 2.17
C GLY A 83 -2.19 4.00 2.54
N ASP A 84 -2.66 3.85 3.77
CA ASP A 84 -2.95 2.57 4.42
C ASP A 84 -3.95 1.70 3.65
N LYS A 85 -4.96 2.34 3.03
CA LYS A 85 -5.98 1.64 2.25
C LYS A 85 -5.39 0.88 1.07
N ARG A 86 -4.47 1.49 0.31
CA ARG A 86 -3.86 0.84 -0.85
C ARG A 86 -3.01 -0.36 -0.47
N PHE A 87 -2.28 -0.27 0.65
CA PHE A 87 -1.49 -1.39 1.17
C PHE A 87 -2.39 -2.52 1.69
N LEU A 88 -3.48 -2.19 2.37
CA LEU A 88 -4.48 -3.17 2.79
C LEU A 88 -5.13 -3.87 1.59
N ASP A 89 -5.55 -3.11 0.57
CA ASP A 89 -6.12 -3.65 -0.67
C ASP A 89 -5.11 -4.57 -1.38
N GLY A 90 -3.81 -4.25 -1.33
CA GLY A 90 -2.72 -5.10 -1.81
C GLY A 90 -2.66 -6.43 -1.06
N LEU A 91 -2.64 -6.40 0.27
CA LEU A 91 -2.64 -7.62 1.10
C LEU A 91 -3.87 -8.49 0.84
N ILE A 92 -5.06 -7.88 0.75
CA ILE A 92 -6.29 -8.59 0.42
C ILE A 92 -6.17 -9.27 -0.94
N ARG A 93 -5.71 -8.53 -1.96
CA ARG A 93 -5.50 -9.06 -3.31
C ARG A 93 -4.54 -10.25 -3.31
N ASP A 94 -3.42 -10.15 -2.60
CA ASP A 94 -2.43 -11.22 -2.53
C ASP A 94 -3.02 -12.48 -1.90
N ARG A 95 -3.85 -12.35 -0.85
CA ARG A 95 -4.57 -13.50 -0.27
C ARG A 95 -5.58 -14.12 -1.21
N VAL A 96 -6.35 -13.31 -1.93
CA VAL A 96 -7.30 -13.82 -2.93
C VAL A 96 -6.55 -14.60 -4.03
N ILE A 97 -5.43 -14.06 -4.52
CA ILE A 97 -4.61 -14.71 -5.54
C ILE A 97 -4.04 -16.03 -5.03
N ALA A 98 -3.48 -16.07 -3.82
CA ALA A 98 -2.93 -17.28 -3.24
C ALA A 98 -4.00 -18.38 -3.07
N GLN A 99 -5.19 -18.01 -2.60
CA GLN A 99 -6.33 -18.94 -2.47
C GLN A 99 -6.78 -19.48 -3.82
N GLU A 100 -6.91 -18.63 -4.83
CA GLU A 100 -7.31 -19.05 -6.17
C GLU A 100 -6.26 -19.93 -6.84
N ALA A 101 -4.98 -19.58 -6.70
CA ALA A 101 -3.89 -20.40 -7.18
C ALA A 101 -3.88 -21.78 -6.49
N ALA A 102 -4.11 -21.85 -5.17
CA ALA A 102 -4.22 -23.12 -4.46
C ALA A 102 -5.42 -23.95 -4.94
N ARG A 103 -6.58 -23.32 -5.15
CA ARG A 103 -7.80 -23.96 -5.67
C ARG A 103 -7.58 -24.58 -7.05
N LEU A 104 -6.77 -23.96 -7.90
CA LEU A 104 -6.43 -24.43 -9.24
C LEU A 104 -5.23 -25.39 -9.27
N GLY A 105 -4.64 -25.72 -8.11
CA GLY A 105 -3.46 -26.58 -8.05
C GLY A 105 -2.16 -25.91 -8.54
N LEU A 106 -2.14 -24.58 -8.59
CA LEU A 106 -1.01 -23.75 -9.03
C LEU A 106 -0.13 -23.29 -7.85
N ALA A 107 -0.31 -23.86 -6.66
CA ALA A 107 0.56 -23.59 -5.52
C ALA A 107 2.03 -23.92 -5.85
N ALA A 108 2.96 -23.17 -5.24
CA ALA A 108 4.39 -23.43 -5.44
C ALA A 108 4.86 -24.62 -4.59
N SER A 109 5.67 -25.48 -5.20
CA SER A 109 6.35 -26.58 -4.53
C SER A 109 7.59 -26.09 -3.78
N ASP A 110 8.05 -26.87 -2.81
CA ASP A 110 9.25 -26.53 -2.02
C ASP A 110 10.50 -26.45 -2.89
N GLY A 111 10.57 -27.26 -3.96
CA GLY A 111 11.65 -27.20 -4.94
C GLY A 111 11.69 -25.86 -5.68
N GLU A 112 10.54 -25.34 -6.10
CA GLU A 112 10.45 -24.05 -6.79
C GLU A 112 10.81 -22.88 -5.89
N VAL A 113 10.37 -22.93 -4.63
CA VAL A 113 10.76 -21.94 -3.61
C VAL A 113 12.27 -21.96 -3.42
N ALA A 114 12.86 -23.14 -3.23
CA ALA A 114 14.30 -23.28 -3.07
C ALA A 114 15.07 -22.79 -4.31
N ASP A 115 14.58 -23.06 -5.51
CA ASP A 115 15.21 -22.63 -6.76
C ASP A 115 15.13 -21.12 -6.96
N LYS A 116 14.01 -20.48 -6.59
CA LYS A 116 13.88 -19.03 -6.62
C LYS A 116 14.83 -18.36 -5.63
N ILE A 117 14.90 -18.88 -4.40
CA ILE A 117 15.84 -18.39 -3.38
C ILE A 117 17.29 -18.52 -3.85
N ARG A 118 17.67 -19.67 -4.44
CA ARG A 118 19.02 -19.86 -5.00
C ARG A 118 19.34 -18.91 -6.16
N LYS A 119 18.32 -18.46 -6.91
CA LYS A 119 18.48 -17.49 -8.00
C LYS A 119 18.65 -16.07 -7.47
N GLU A 120 17.90 -15.69 -6.44
CA GLU A 120 17.96 -14.35 -5.84
C GLU A 120 19.22 -14.13 -4.99
N PHE A 121 19.64 -15.15 -4.24
CA PHE A 121 20.78 -15.06 -3.32
C PHE A 121 22.06 -15.63 -3.94
N ARG A 122 22.51 -15.01 -5.03
CA ARG A 122 23.78 -15.33 -5.70
C ARG A 122 24.89 -14.36 -5.29
N ASP A 123 26.10 -14.88 -5.16
CA ASP A 123 27.31 -14.09 -4.98
C ASP A 123 27.76 -13.46 -6.31
N ALA A 124 28.80 -12.63 -6.26
CA ALA A 124 29.38 -12.00 -7.45
C ALA A 124 29.92 -13.00 -8.49
N SER A 125 30.10 -14.27 -8.13
CA SER A 125 30.50 -15.36 -9.02
C SER A 125 29.31 -16.15 -9.59
N GLY A 126 28.08 -15.78 -9.23
CA GLY A 126 26.84 -16.42 -9.68
C GLY A 126 26.47 -17.69 -8.91
N LYS A 127 27.21 -18.05 -7.85
CA LYS A 127 26.92 -19.21 -7.00
C LYS A 127 26.07 -18.78 -5.80
N PHE A 128 25.29 -19.70 -5.24
CA PHE A 128 24.53 -19.42 -4.02
C PHE A 128 25.45 -18.98 -2.87
N VAL A 129 25.09 -17.89 -2.19
CA VAL A 129 25.91 -17.22 -1.14
C VAL A 129 26.19 -18.09 0.10
N GLY A 130 25.55 -19.26 0.20
CA GLY A 130 25.63 -20.17 1.36
C GLY A 130 24.50 -19.95 2.36
N PHE A 131 24.16 -21.01 3.11
CA PHE A 131 23.01 -21.01 4.02
C PHE A 131 23.15 -19.97 5.15
N ASP A 132 24.35 -19.76 5.68
CA ASP A 132 24.58 -18.84 6.79
C ASP A 132 24.37 -17.38 6.38
N ARG A 133 24.91 -16.97 5.23
CA ARG A 133 24.71 -15.62 4.67
C ARG A 133 23.26 -15.38 4.24
N TYR A 134 22.62 -16.40 3.68
CA TYR A 134 21.18 -16.36 3.38
C TYR A 134 20.37 -16.10 4.67
N LYS A 135 20.59 -16.91 5.70
CA LYS A 135 19.89 -16.79 6.99
C LYS A 135 20.09 -15.42 7.61
N GLU A 136 21.32 -14.93 7.66
CA GLU A 136 21.65 -13.60 8.20
C GLU A 136 20.93 -12.50 7.41
N SER A 137 21.02 -12.52 6.08
CA SER A 137 20.38 -11.53 5.23
C SER A 137 18.84 -11.56 5.32
N VAL A 138 18.24 -12.74 5.42
CA VAL A 138 16.78 -12.88 5.50
C VAL A 138 16.26 -12.46 6.86
N VAL A 139 16.89 -12.90 7.95
CA VAL A 139 16.48 -12.52 9.30
C VAL A 139 16.65 -11.02 9.51
N SER A 140 17.73 -10.42 8.99
CA SER A 140 17.95 -8.98 9.09
C SER A 140 16.92 -8.13 8.33
N ARG A 141 16.32 -8.65 7.26
CA ARG A 141 15.40 -7.89 6.38
C ARG A 141 13.93 -8.23 6.60
N TYR A 142 13.63 -9.50 6.82
CA TYR A 142 12.27 -10.05 6.87
C TYR A 142 11.89 -10.59 8.26
N GLY A 143 12.85 -10.65 9.20
CA GLY A 143 12.63 -11.07 10.59
C GLY A 143 12.49 -12.58 10.80
N SER A 144 11.90 -13.32 9.85
CA SER A 144 11.72 -14.78 9.91
C SER A 144 11.94 -15.42 8.55
N ILE A 145 12.64 -16.56 8.55
CA ILE A 145 12.86 -17.37 7.36
C ILE A 145 11.54 -17.96 6.87
N GLU A 146 10.71 -18.47 7.78
CA GLU A 146 9.42 -19.07 7.43
C GLU A 146 8.47 -18.05 6.79
N ARG A 147 8.50 -16.79 7.27
CA ARG A 147 7.71 -15.70 6.65
C ARG A 147 8.20 -15.40 5.24
N PHE A 148 9.52 -15.30 5.06
CA PHE A 148 10.11 -15.06 3.75
C PHE A 148 9.81 -16.18 2.75
N GLU A 149 9.96 -17.44 3.15
CA GLU A 149 9.67 -18.58 2.28
C GLU A 149 8.19 -18.67 1.91
N ARG A 150 7.29 -18.31 2.84
CA ARG A 150 5.85 -18.16 2.52
C ARG A 150 5.60 -17.06 1.50
N GLN A 151 6.23 -15.90 1.66
CA GLN A 151 6.10 -14.80 0.69
C GLN A 151 6.58 -15.21 -0.71
N ILE A 152 7.71 -15.92 -0.81
CA ILE A 152 8.19 -16.45 -2.09
C ILE A 152 7.22 -17.48 -2.69
N ARG A 153 6.62 -18.34 -1.85
CA ARG A 153 5.61 -19.30 -2.28
C ARG A 153 4.38 -18.61 -2.88
N ASP A 154 3.87 -17.58 -2.20
CA ASP A 154 2.72 -16.81 -2.65
C ASP A 154 3.02 -16.06 -3.94
N GLN A 155 4.22 -15.49 -4.07
CA GLN A 155 4.67 -14.85 -5.29
C GLN A 155 4.74 -15.82 -6.48
N ILE A 156 5.30 -17.01 -6.29
CA ILE A 156 5.37 -18.03 -7.35
C ILE A 156 3.94 -18.47 -7.74
N ALA A 157 3.05 -18.64 -6.77
CA ALA A 157 1.65 -18.99 -7.02
C ALA A 157 0.94 -17.91 -7.84
N ALA A 158 1.18 -16.62 -7.52
CA ALA A 158 0.66 -15.49 -8.27
C ALA A 158 1.19 -15.45 -9.72
N GLU A 159 2.50 -15.62 -9.91
CA GLU A 159 3.13 -15.67 -11.24
C GLU A 159 2.55 -16.81 -12.10
N LYS A 160 2.33 -17.99 -11.50
CA LYS A 160 1.69 -19.12 -12.18
C LYS A 160 0.24 -18.84 -12.55
N LEU A 161 -0.53 -18.21 -11.66
CA LEU A 161 -1.92 -17.84 -11.93
C LEU A 161 -2.00 -16.83 -13.07
N GLU A 162 -1.14 -15.81 -13.06
CA GLU A 162 -1.06 -14.83 -14.13
C GLU A 162 -0.69 -15.49 -15.47
N ALA A 163 0.32 -16.36 -15.46
CA ALA A 163 0.70 -17.14 -16.65
C ALA A 163 -0.45 -18.02 -17.16
N PHE A 164 -1.21 -18.66 -16.25
CA PHE A 164 -2.36 -19.48 -16.62
C PHE A 164 -3.48 -18.66 -17.28
N VAL A 165 -3.81 -17.49 -16.71
CA VAL A 165 -4.84 -16.59 -17.25
C VAL A 165 -4.40 -16.00 -18.60
N THR A 166 -3.12 -15.66 -18.74
CA THR A 166 -2.59 -15.04 -19.96
C THR A 166 -2.24 -16.04 -21.06
N ALA A 167 -2.07 -17.33 -20.74
CA ALA A 167 -1.72 -18.37 -21.71
C ALA A 167 -2.73 -18.51 -22.87
N GLY A 168 -3.99 -18.13 -22.64
CA GLY A 168 -5.03 -18.16 -23.67
C GLY A 168 -5.01 -16.95 -24.62
N VAL A 169 -4.26 -15.90 -24.30
CA VAL A 169 -4.23 -14.67 -25.09
C VAL A 169 -3.42 -14.89 -26.36
N ARG A 170 -4.07 -14.69 -27.52
CA ARG A 170 -3.41 -14.72 -28.82
C ARG A 170 -3.53 -13.34 -29.45
N VAL A 171 -2.43 -12.87 -30.00
CA VAL A 171 -2.38 -11.61 -30.77
C VAL A 171 -2.12 -11.98 -32.22
N SER A 172 -2.95 -11.47 -33.12
CA SER A 172 -2.76 -11.65 -34.55
C SER A 172 -1.70 -10.70 -35.08
N GLU A 173 -1.03 -11.09 -36.17
CA GLU A 173 -0.08 -10.23 -36.88
C GLU A 173 -0.73 -8.90 -37.30
N GLN A 174 -2.01 -8.93 -37.66
CA GLN A 174 -2.77 -7.74 -38.05
C GLN A 174 -2.94 -6.76 -36.88
N GLU A 175 -3.28 -7.24 -35.69
CA GLU A 175 -3.38 -6.39 -34.49
C GLU A 175 -2.05 -5.73 -34.14
N VAL A 176 -0.94 -6.46 -34.29
CA VAL A 176 0.41 -5.91 -34.07
C VAL A 176 0.70 -4.80 -35.08
N GLN A 177 0.39 -5.02 -36.37
CA GLN A 177 0.61 -4.01 -37.41
C GLN A 177 -0.27 -2.78 -37.23
N ASP A 178 -1.52 -2.96 -36.83
CA ASP A 178 -2.45 -1.85 -36.61
C ASP A 178 -2.07 -1.03 -35.37
N ASP A 179 -1.65 -1.67 -34.27
CA ASP A 179 -1.10 -0.97 -33.11
C ASP A 179 0.19 -0.22 -33.44
N PHE A 180 1.08 -0.83 -34.22
CA PHE A 180 2.31 -0.20 -34.67
C PHE A 180 2.02 1.04 -35.54
N LYS A 181 1.11 0.92 -36.51
CA LYS A 181 0.68 2.07 -37.34
C LYS A 181 0.07 3.15 -36.46
N ARG A 182 -0.84 2.81 -35.55
CA ARG A 182 -1.48 3.79 -34.66
C ARG A 182 -0.46 4.56 -33.82
N LYS A 183 0.55 3.89 -33.26
CA LYS A 183 1.57 4.52 -32.41
C LYS A 183 2.57 5.36 -33.19
N ASN A 184 2.86 5.00 -34.44
CA ASN A 184 3.90 5.66 -35.24
C ASN A 184 3.36 6.59 -36.33
N THR A 185 2.05 6.64 -36.55
CA THR A 185 1.47 7.57 -37.54
C THR A 185 1.37 8.96 -36.94
N SER A 186 2.07 9.89 -37.58
CA SER A 186 1.93 11.33 -37.30
C SER A 186 1.09 11.98 -38.39
N PHE A 187 0.18 12.87 -38.00
CA PHE A 187 -0.68 13.60 -38.92
C PHE A 187 -0.32 15.08 -38.93
N GLN A 188 -0.15 15.67 -40.11
CA GLN A 188 -0.15 17.10 -40.29
C GLN A 188 -1.57 17.54 -40.64
N ILE A 189 -2.22 18.27 -39.74
CA ILE A 189 -3.61 18.71 -39.92
C ILE A 189 -3.58 20.19 -40.29
N VAL A 190 -4.11 20.49 -41.47
CA VAL A 190 -4.46 21.87 -41.85
C VAL A 190 -5.93 22.07 -41.52
N TYR A 191 -6.21 23.03 -40.64
CA TYR A 191 -7.58 23.37 -40.25
C TYR A 191 -7.79 24.87 -40.33
N VAL A 192 -9.05 25.26 -40.54
CA VAL A 192 -9.48 26.66 -40.49
C VAL A 192 -10.36 26.82 -39.25
N PRO A 193 -9.90 27.52 -38.20
CA PRO A 193 -10.72 27.77 -37.03
C PRO A 193 -11.83 28.77 -37.36
N VAL A 194 -13.08 28.33 -37.24
CA VAL A 194 -14.27 29.19 -37.30
C VAL A 194 -14.72 29.42 -35.86
N THR A 195 -14.62 30.67 -35.40
CA THR A 195 -15.10 31.07 -34.08
C THR A 195 -16.46 31.76 -34.20
N ALA A 196 -17.32 31.56 -33.19
CA ALA A 196 -18.63 32.18 -33.15
C ALA A 196 -18.53 33.72 -33.21
N ASP A 197 -17.50 34.31 -32.58
CA ASP A 197 -17.29 35.76 -32.58
C ASP A 197 -17.02 36.33 -33.97
N LYS A 198 -16.16 35.66 -34.76
CA LYS A 198 -15.87 36.07 -36.15
C LYS A 198 -17.08 35.93 -37.07
N LEU A 199 -18.00 35.04 -36.73
CA LEU A 199 -19.26 34.87 -37.44
C LEU A 199 -20.26 35.97 -37.01
N ALA A 200 -20.32 36.27 -35.71
CA ALA A 200 -21.17 37.31 -35.15
C ALA A 200 -20.80 38.72 -35.67
N GLU A 201 -19.51 39.01 -35.88
CA GLU A 201 -19.06 40.28 -36.49
C GLU A 201 -19.65 40.53 -37.89
N LYS A 202 -19.98 39.46 -38.63
CA LYS A 202 -20.57 39.53 -39.98
C LYS A 202 -22.09 39.51 -39.98
N ILE A 203 -22.71 39.24 -38.83
CA ILE A 203 -24.16 39.20 -38.68
C ILE A 203 -24.57 40.47 -37.95
N GLN A 204 -25.15 41.40 -38.68
CA GLN A 204 -25.82 42.57 -38.11
C GLN A 204 -27.32 42.38 -38.32
N PRO A 205 -28.04 41.77 -37.37
CA PRO A 205 -29.47 41.60 -37.49
C PRO A 205 -30.14 42.97 -37.37
N SER A 206 -31.14 43.21 -38.21
CA SER A 206 -32.00 44.38 -38.11
C SER A 206 -32.97 44.25 -36.92
N ASP A 207 -33.48 45.39 -36.45
CA ASP A 207 -34.48 45.41 -35.36
C ASP A 207 -35.74 44.60 -35.68
N ASP A 208 -36.14 44.54 -36.96
CA ASP A 208 -37.31 43.79 -37.39
C ASP A 208 -37.05 42.28 -37.40
N GLU A 209 -35.84 41.84 -37.75
CA GLU A 209 -35.43 40.44 -37.65
C GLU A 209 -35.32 39.98 -36.18
N LEU A 210 -34.81 40.85 -35.30
CA LEU A 210 -34.76 40.59 -33.86
C LEU A 210 -36.16 40.45 -33.26
N ARG A 211 -37.10 41.31 -33.63
CA ARG A 211 -38.50 41.23 -33.19
C ARG A 211 -39.16 39.95 -33.70
N ALA A 212 -39.00 39.62 -34.98
CA ALA A 212 -39.56 38.39 -35.56
C ALA A 212 -38.99 37.13 -34.88
N PHE A 213 -37.68 37.12 -34.59
CA PHE A 213 -37.04 36.02 -33.88
C PHE A 213 -37.56 35.89 -32.45
N PHE A 214 -37.63 36.99 -31.71
CA PHE A 214 -38.20 37.00 -30.35
C PHE A 214 -39.67 36.55 -30.34
N ASP A 215 -40.47 36.98 -31.31
CA ASP A 215 -41.88 36.63 -31.39
C ASP A 215 -42.11 35.13 -31.66
N GLN A 216 -41.22 34.49 -32.43
CA GLN A 216 -41.25 33.05 -32.69
C GLN A 216 -40.70 32.22 -31.52
N HIS A 217 -39.78 32.76 -30.73
CA HIS A 217 -39.06 32.04 -29.66
C HIS A 217 -39.43 32.50 -28.25
N LYS A 218 -40.62 33.09 -28.04
CA LYS A 218 -41.04 33.67 -26.74
C LYS A 218 -40.88 32.71 -25.55
N THR A 219 -41.03 31.41 -25.78
CA THR A 219 -40.89 30.38 -24.72
C THR A 219 -39.47 30.32 -24.15
N ASP A 220 -38.45 30.58 -24.97
CA ASP A 220 -37.03 30.49 -24.59
C ASP A 220 -36.57 31.70 -23.77
N TYR A 221 -37.32 32.80 -23.86
CA TYR A 221 -37.11 34.03 -23.09
C TYR A 221 -38.05 34.15 -21.89
N ARG A 222 -38.77 33.08 -21.52
CA ARG A 222 -39.57 33.06 -20.30
C ARG A 222 -38.64 32.95 -19.09
N ILE A 223 -38.55 34.04 -18.35
CA ILE A 223 -37.88 34.05 -17.06
C ILE A 223 -38.83 33.42 -16.04
N LEU A 224 -38.52 32.19 -15.60
CA LEU A 224 -39.35 31.43 -14.67
C LEU A 224 -39.12 31.80 -13.20
N GLU A 225 -38.07 32.58 -12.89
CA GLU A 225 -37.75 33.03 -11.54
C GLU A 225 -37.66 34.56 -11.46
N PRO A 226 -38.18 35.21 -10.41
CA PRO A 226 -38.07 36.66 -10.25
C PRO A 226 -36.59 37.06 -10.07
N GLN A 227 -36.07 37.81 -11.04
CA GLN A 227 -34.75 38.44 -10.98
C GLN A 227 -34.80 39.58 -9.94
N ARG A 228 -33.84 39.62 -9.02
CA ARG A 228 -33.68 40.69 -8.02
C ARG A 228 -33.07 41.95 -8.62
#